data_AF-A0A2D3TCX6-F1
#
_entry.id   AF-A0A2D3TCX6-F1
#
_cell.length_a   1.000
_cell.length_b   1.000
_cell.length_c   1.000
_cell.angle_alpha   90.00
_cell.angle_beta   90.00
_cell.angle_gamma   90.00
#
_symmetry.space_group_name_H-M   'P 1'
#
loop_
_entity.id
_entity.type
_entity.pdbx_description
1 polymer ?
#
loop_
_entity_poly.entity_id
_entity_poly.type
_entity_poly.pdbx_seq_one_letter_code
_entity_poly.pdbx_strand_id
1 'polypeptide(L)'
;MYLIINWEEFLQHHWQKQPVFLKKAISDFINPVSPEELEKLVIEKPLESQLIQRRHGKCQLVHQSFNGYASLGQRNWSLRVEAIHHWHRAAEEFLSLFRVFPDWVKEALTVFFSVPGGGISPQTKPSDLLVIQGGAARF
;
A
#
# COMPACT_ATOMS: atom_id res chain seq x y z
N MET A 1 14.88 -3.26 9.29
CA MET A 1 14.04 -4.22 8.56
C MET A 1 14.84 -4.81 7.42
N TYR A 2 14.70 -6.10 7.15
CA TYR A 2 15.27 -6.76 5.96
C TYR A 2 14.33 -7.87 5.47
N LEU A 3 14.51 -8.31 4.23
CA LEU A 3 13.69 -9.34 3.60
C LEU A 3 14.19 -10.73 3.97
N ILE A 4 13.30 -11.59 4.46
CA ILE A 4 13.54 -12.99 4.81
C ILE A 4 12.92 -13.84 3.70
N ILE A 5 13.55 -13.82 2.52
CA ILE A 5 13.07 -14.50 1.30
C ILE A 5 14.24 -15.26 0.67
N ASN A 6 14.00 -16.51 0.28
CA ASN A 6 14.89 -17.24 -0.61
C ASN A 6 14.70 -16.72 -2.05
N TRP A 7 15.53 -15.77 -2.46
CA TRP A 7 15.37 -15.09 -3.75
C TRP A 7 15.56 -16.00 -4.96
N GLU A 8 16.48 -16.96 -4.88
CA GLU A 8 16.70 -17.91 -5.97
C GLU A 8 15.43 -18.73 -6.24
N GLU A 9 14.85 -19.31 -5.18
CA GLU A 9 13.60 -20.06 -5.26
C GLU A 9 12.43 -19.17 -5.73
N PHE A 10 12.32 -17.96 -5.19
CA PHE A 10 11.26 -17.01 -5.55
C PHE A 10 11.30 -16.63 -7.04
N LEU A 11 12.48 -16.25 -7.54
CA LEU A 11 12.65 -15.86 -8.94
C LEU A 11 12.47 -17.05 -9.88
N GLN A 12 12.91 -18.24 -9.48
CA GLN A 12 12.80 -19.44 -10.31
C GLN A 12 11.38 -19.98 -10.40
N HIS A 13 10.59 -19.93 -9.32
CA HIS A 13 9.29 -20.64 -9.27
C HIS A 13 8.07 -19.73 -9.19
N HIS A 14 8.22 -18.45 -8.85
CA HIS A 14 7.07 -17.57 -8.54
C HIS A 14 7.02 -16.30 -9.37
N TRP A 15 8.13 -15.56 -9.49
CA TRP A 15 8.17 -14.29 -10.22
C TRP A 15 7.64 -14.46 -11.66
N GLN A 16 6.62 -13.68 -12.04
CA GLN A 16 5.93 -13.74 -13.33
C GLN A 16 5.36 -15.12 -13.73
N LYS A 17 5.11 -16.01 -12.76
CA LYS A 17 4.62 -17.39 -13.01
C LYS A 17 3.37 -17.70 -12.22
N GLN A 18 3.42 -17.55 -10.90
CA GLN A 18 2.32 -17.93 -10.01
C GLN A 18 2.38 -17.16 -8.69
N PRO A 19 1.22 -16.89 -8.06
CA PRO A 19 1.17 -16.23 -6.76
C PRO A 19 1.81 -17.09 -5.66
N VAL A 20 2.38 -16.43 -4.66
CA VAL A 20 2.94 -17.08 -3.47
C VAL A 20 2.63 -16.26 -2.23
N PHE A 21 2.32 -16.94 -1.12
CA PHE A 21 2.12 -16.30 0.17
C PHE A 21 3.37 -16.49 1.05
N LEU A 22 4.09 -15.40 1.29
CA LEU A 22 5.33 -15.40 2.07
C LEU A 22 5.05 -14.97 3.52
N LYS A 23 5.03 -15.94 4.44
CA LYS A 23 4.82 -15.68 5.88
C LYS A 23 6.06 -15.03 6.49
N LYS A 24 5.88 -13.93 7.23
CA LYS A 24 6.95 -13.22 7.95
C LYS A 24 8.16 -12.88 7.05
N ALA A 25 7.89 -12.48 5.81
CA ALA A 25 8.90 -12.17 4.80
C ALA A 25 9.73 -10.91 5.09
N ILE A 26 9.37 -10.13 6.12
CA ILE A 26 10.07 -8.91 6.52
C ILE A 26 10.34 -8.96 8.02
N SER A 27 11.60 -8.80 8.41
CA SER A 27 12.02 -8.80 9.81
C SER A 27 11.51 -7.54 10.53
N ASP A 28 10.99 -7.71 11.75
CA ASP A 28 10.59 -6.61 12.65
C ASP A 28 9.82 -5.51 11.91
N PHE A 29 8.82 -5.92 11.14
CA PHE A 29 8.11 -5.03 10.24
C PHE A 29 7.49 -3.84 11.01
N ILE A 30 7.83 -2.64 10.56
CA ILE A 30 7.28 -1.37 11.04
C ILE A 30 6.63 -0.68 9.84
N ASN A 31 5.43 -0.13 10.06
CA ASN A 31 4.74 0.63 9.01
C ASN A 31 5.63 1.81 8.58
N PRO A 32 5.98 1.95 7.28
CA PRO A 32 6.86 3.01 6.81
C PRO A 32 6.19 4.40 6.81
N VAL A 33 4.86 4.44 6.95
CA VAL A 33 4.04 5.64 7.03
C VAL A 33 2.90 5.34 8.01
N SER A 34 2.76 6.16 9.04
CA SER A 34 1.61 6.11 9.96
C SER A 34 0.35 6.69 9.30
N PRO A 35 -0.86 6.35 9.79
CA PRO A 35 -2.09 6.98 9.29
C PRO A 35 -2.05 8.51 9.38
N GLU A 36 -1.54 9.05 10.47
CA GLU A 36 -1.45 10.50 10.71
C GLU A 36 -0.51 11.17 9.70
N GLU A 37 0.64 10.57 9.43
CA GLU A 37 1.56 11.03 8.38
C GLU A 37 0.93 10.92 6.99
N LEU A 38 0.21 9.83 6.72
CA LEU A 38 -0.47 9.61 5.44
C LEU A 38 -1.53 10.68 5.17
N GLU A 39 -2.36 11.01 6.16
CA GLU A 39 -3.35 12.09 6.09
C GLU A 39 -2.68 13.42 5.76
N LYS A 40 -1.65 13.78 6.54
CA LYS A 40 -0.92 15.02 6.36
C LYS A 40 -0.30 15.10 4.96
N LEU A 41 0.34 14.02 4.49
CA LEU A 41 0.97 13.97 3.18
C LEU A 41 -0.04 14.19 2.05
N VAL A 42 -1.21 13.56 2.11
CA VAL A 42 -2.24 13.70 1.06
C VAL A 42 -2.82 15.11 1.03
N ILE A 43 -2.92 15.79 2.17
CA ILE A 43 -3.40 17.17 2.25
C ILE A 43 -2.34 18.16 1.75
N GLU A 44 -1.07 17.96 2.12
CA GLU A 44 -0.01 18.94 1.87
C GLU A 44 0.70 18.77 0.51
N LYS A 45 0.66 17.58 -0.08
CA LYS A 45 1.41 17.25 -1.30
C LYS A 45 0.47 16.95 -2.46
N PRO A 46 0.90 17.21 -3.72
CA PRO A 46 0.15 16.85 -4.92
C PRO A 46 0.26 15.34 -5.20
N LEU A 47 -0.16 14.51 -4.25
CA LEU A 47 -0.17 13.07 -4.35
C LEU A 47 -1.40 12.59 -5.13
N GLU A 48 -1.22 11.59 -5.98
CA GLU A 48 -2.36 10.88 -6.55
C GLU A 48 -2.99 10.03 -5.45
N SER A 49 -4.20 10.43 -5.05
CA SER A 49 -4.96 9.76 -4.00
C SER A 49 -6.41 9.54 -4.42
N GLN A 50 -6.97 8.44 -3.93
CA GLN A 50 -8.33 8.01 -4.24
C GLN A 50 -9.04 7.60 -2.96
N LEU A 51 -10.10 8.31 -2.62
CA LEU A 51 -11.02 7.92 -1.58
C LEU A 51 -12.05 6.93 -2.14
N ILE A 52 -12.17 5.78 -1.50
CA ILE A 52 -13.07 4.70 -1.90
C ILE A 52 -14.05 4.46 -0.75
N GLN A 53 -15.34 4.55 -1.02
CA GLN A 53 -16.40 4.26 -0.05
C GLN A 53 -17.14 2.99 -0.41
N ARG A 54 -17.48 2.19 0.60
CA ARG A 54 -18.29 1.00 0.45
C ARG A 54 -19.74 1.28 0.83
N ARG A 55 -20.64 1.20 -0.13
CA ARG A 55 -22.09 1.40 0.07
C ARG A 55 -22.85 0.21 -0.49
N HIS A 56 -23.77 -0.36 0.30
CA HIS A 56 -24.57 -1.52 -0.09
C HIS A 56 -23.73 -2.68 -0.66
N GLY A 57 -22.59 -2.97 -0.02
CA GLY A 57 -21.67 -4.02 -0.43
C GLY A 57 -20.75 -3.68 -1.62
N LYS A 58 -20.97 -2.57 -2.33
CA LYS A 58 -20.19 -2.14 -3.50
C LYS A 58 -19.19 -1.04 -3.14
N CYS A 59 -17.96 -1.14 -3.65
CA CYS A 59 -16.98 -0.06 -3.53
C CYS A 59 -17.22 0.98 -4.65
N GLN A 60 -17.17 2.26 -4.28
CA GLN A 60 -17.38 3.40 -5.15
C GLN A 60 -16.23 4.39 -4.97
N LEU A 61 -15.66 4.84 -6.08
CA LEU A 61 -14.70 5.94 -6.05
C LEU A 61 -15.43 7.23 -5.71
N VAL A 62 -14.90 8.00 -4.78
CA VAL A 62 -15.42 9.31 -4.42
C VAL A 62 -14.63 10.36 -5.19
N HIS A 63 -15.33 11.20 -5.95
CA HIS A 63 -14.73 12.26 -6.77
C HIS A 63 -14.44 13.56 -6.00
N GLN A 64 -14.54 13.53 -4.66
CA GLN A 64 -14.29 14.69 -3.81
C GLN A 64 -12.85 14.69 -3.32
N SER A 65 -12.28 15.88 -3.13
CA SER A 65 -10.96 16.01 -2.50
C SER A 65 -10.95 15.39 -1.11
N PHE A 66 -9.88 14.67 -0.80
CA PHE A 66 -9.63 14.20 0.55
C PHE A 66 -9.24 15.38 1.44
N ASN A 67 -10.03 15.66 2.48
CA ASN A 67 -9.83 16.78 3.41
C ASN A 67 -9.51 16.31 4.84
N GLY A 68 -9.06 15.06 4.98
CA GLY A 68 -8.78 14.44 6.28
C GLY A 68 -9.84 13.45 6.76
N TYR A 69 -9.43 12.57 7.66
CA TYR A 69 -10.18 11.45 8.20
C TYR A 69 -11.37 11.88 9.06
N ALA A 70 -11.26 13.03 9.74
CA ALA A 70 -12.34 13.56 10.59
C ALA A 70 -13.67 13.74 9.85
N SER A 71 -13.62 13.92 8.52
CA SER A 71 -14.80 14.11 7.67
C SER A 71 -15.45 12.81 7.15
N LEU A 72 -14.82 11.65 7.34
CA LEU A 72 -15.16 10.40 6.62
C LEU A 72 -15.89 9.35 7.47
N GLY A 73 -16.05 9.60 8.78
CA GLY A 73 -16.60 8.64 9.73
C GLY A 73 -15.66 7.46 10.01
N GLN A 74 -16.12 6.46 10.78
CA GLN A 74 -15.25 5.39 11.32
C GLN A 74 -15.32 4.05 10.55
N ARG A 75 -16.11 3.94 9.48
CA ARG A 75 -16.37 2.66 8.78
C ARG A 75 -16.54 2.83 7.28
N ASN A 76 -16.37 1.72 6.56
CA ASN A 76 -16.74 1.56 5.15
C ASN A 76 -16.03 2.50 4.17
N TRP A 77 -14.78 2.87 4.44
CA TRP A 77 -13.98 3.62 3.48
C TRP A 77 -12.52 3.19 3.46
N SER A 78 -11.83 3.53 2.39
CA SER A 78 -10.39 3.31 2.24
C SER A 78 -9.78 4.45 1.45
N LEU A 79 -8.56 4.80 1.81
CA LEU A 79 -7.73 5.75 1.10
C LEU A 79 -6.61 4.99 0.40
N ARG A 80 -6.53 5.13 -0.92
CA ARG A 80 -5.41 4.68 -1.73
C ARG A 80 -4.53 5.89 -2.04
N VAL A 81 -3.23 5.77 -1.81
CA VAL A 81 -2.25 6.83 -2.11
C VAL A 81 -1.11 6.22 -2.89
N GLU A 82 -0.84 6.78 -4.07
CA GLU A 82 0.20 6.29 -4.96
C GLU A 82 1.52 7.04 -4.77
N ALA A 83 2.62 6.34 -5.08
CA ALA A 83 3.96 6.89 -5.16
C ALA A 83 4.41 7.71 -3.93
N ILE A 84 3.99 7.29 -2.73
CA ILE A 84 4.27 8.03 -1.48
C ILE A 84 5.77 8.14 -1.15
N HIS A 85 6.56 7.19 -1.64
CA HIS A 85 8.01 7.15 -1.49
C HIS A 85 8.72 8.39 -2.06
N HIS A 86 8.13 9.11 -3.03
CA HIS A 86 8.70 10.38 -3.50
C HIS A 86 8.62 11.51 -2.46
N TRP A 87 7.78 11.37 -1.44
CA TRP A 87 7.47 12.43 -0.48
C TRP A 87 7.73 12.02 0.98
N HIS A 88 8.09 10.76 1.22
CA HIS A 88 8.31 10.23 2.56
C HIS A 88 9.55 9.34 2.61
N ARG A 89 10.56 9.78 3.35
CA ARG A 89 11.87 9.11 3.43
C ARG A 89 11.77 7.66 3.91
N ALA A 90 11.00 7.38 4.96
CA ALA A 90 10.86 6.01 5.45
C ALA A 90 10.15 5.08 4.44
N ALA A 91 9.30 5.64 3.56
CA ALA A 91 8.69 4.88 2.47
C ALA A 91 9.69 4.58 1.34
N GLU A 92 10.58 5.52 1.03
CA GLU A 92 11.70 5.29 0.11
C GLU A 92 12.67 4.25 0.65
N GLU A 93 13.07 4.35 1.92
CA GLU A 93 13.94 3.38 2.59
C GLU A 93 13.30 1.98 2.61
N PHE A 94 11.98 1.92 2.84
CA PHE A 94 11.23 0.66 2.75
C PHE A 94 11.22 0.07 1.33
N LEU A 95 10.99 0.90 0.31
CA LEU A 95 11.01 0.46 -1.08
C LEU A 95 12.40 -0.06 -1.50
N SER A 96 13.47 0.51 -0.92
CA SER A 96 14.85 0.10 -1.19
C SER A 96 15.16 -1.35 -0.80
N LEU A 97 14.37 -1.95 0.10
CA LEU A 97 14.50 -3.37 0.45
C LEU A 97 14.29 -4.29 -0.76
N PHE A 98 13.53 -3.83 -1.76
CA PHE A 98 13.15 -4.62 -2.93
C PHE A 98 14.10 -4.44 -4.13
N ARG A 99 15.22 -3.74 -3.98
CA ARG A 99 16.26 -3.57 -5.03
C ARG A 99 17.04 -4.85 -5.39
N VAL A 100 16.48 -6.02 -5.09
CA VAL A 100 16.94 -7.32 -5.59
C VAL A 100 16.52 -7.53 -7.05
N PHE A 101 15.49 -6.82 -7.51
CA PHE A 101 15.08 -6.85 -8.91
C PHE A 101 16.04 -6.04 -9.79
N PRO A 102 16.14 -6.35 -11.09
CA PRO A 102 16.96 -5.58 -12.01
C PRO A 102 16.53 -4.10 -12.10
N ASP A 103 17.48 -3.19 -12.34
CA ASP A 103 17.25 -1.72 -12.40
C ASP A 103 16.18 -1.26 -13.41
N TRP A 104 15.85 -2.08 -14.41
CA TRP A 104 14.80 -1.76 -15.39
C TRP A 104 13.38 -1.99 -14.84
N VAL A 105 13.25 -2.75 -13.75
CA VAL A 105 12.00 -2.91 -13.01
C VAL A 105 11.79 -1.63 -12.20
N LYS A 106 10.72 -0.89 -12.51
CA LYS A 106 10.37 0.30 -11.73
C LYS A 106 9.48 -0.10 -10.57
N GLU A 107 9.98 0.02 -9.35
CA GLU A 107 9.16 -0.16 -8.16
C GLU A 107 8.45 1.15 -7.78
N ALA A 108 7.20 1.03 -7.34
CA ALA A 108 6.45 2.13 -6.76
C ALA A 108 5.64 1.64 -5.58
N LEU A 109 5.66 2.40 -4.48
CA LEU A 109 4.87 2.10 -3.29
C LEU A 109 3.49 2.74 -3.37
N THR A 110 2.43 1.92 -3.35
CA THR A 110 1.04 2.35 -3.12
C THR A 110 0.64 1.96 -1.70
N VAL A 111 0.14 2.91 -0.92
CA VAL A 111 -0.38 2.66 0.43
C VAL A 111 -1.90 2.61 0.40
N PHE A 112 -2.46 1.58 1.01
CA PHE A 112 -3.89 1.47 1.28
C PHE A 112 -4.12 1.59 2.78
N PHE A 113 -4.89 2.60 3.17
CA PHE A 113 -5.40 2.74 4.52
C PHE A 113 -6.90 2.44 4.52
N SER A 114 -7.34 1.50 5.36
CA SER A 114 -8.73 1.03 5.41
C SER A 114 -9.25 1.00 6.84
N VAL A 115 -10.40 1.64 7.06
CA VAL A 115 -11.17 1.46 8.30
C VAL A 115 -12.03 0.19 8.23
N PRO A 116 -12.61 -0.31 9.34
CA PRO A 116 -13.47 -1.49 9.31
C PRO A 116 -14.58 -1.41 8.26
N GLY A 117 -14.74 -2.47 7.47
CA GLY A 117 -15.69 -2.54 6.35
C GLY A 117 -15.22 -1.82 5.08
N GLY A 118 -14.10 -1.10 5.13
CA GLY A 118 -13.39 -0.58 3.97
C GLY A 118 -12.81 -1.69 3.09
N GLY A 119 -12.22 -1.27 1.98
CA GLY A 119 -11.54 -2.13 1.02
C GLY A 119 -11.63 -1.57 -0.39
N ILE A 120 -11.06 -2.32 -1.32
CA ILE A 120 -11.13 -2.03 -2.74
C ILE A 120 -11.89 -3.15 -3.46
N SER A 121 -12.51 -2.82 -4.59
CA SER A 121 -13.02 -3.85 -5.49
C SER A 121 -11.87 -4.74 -5.98
N PRO A 122 -12.12 -6.03 -6.28
CA PRO A 122 -11.15 -6.86 -6.98
C PRO A 122 -10.66 -6.16 -8.25
N GLN A 123 -9.35 -6.13 -8.45
CA GLN A 123 -8.72 -5.54 -9.62
C GLN A 123 -7.66 -6.50 -10.16
N THR A 124 -7.64 -6.68 -11.47
CA THR A 124 -6.52 -7.27 -12.20
C THR A 124 -5.56 -6.14 -12.58
N LYS A 125 -4.28 -6.26 -12.21
CA LYS A 125 -3.23 -5.38 -12.72
C LYS A 125 -2.35 -6.14 -13.71
N PRO A 126 -1.87 -5.49 -14.79
CA PRO A 126 -0.97 -6.11 -15.76
C PRO A 126 0.48 -6.22 -15.23
N SER A 127 0.78 -5.64 -14.08
CA SER A 127 2.09 -5.64 -13.44
C SER A 127 2.16 -6.64 -12.28
N ASP A 128 3.36 -7.14 -11.99
CA ASP A 128 3.63 -7.89 -10.76
C ASP A 128 3.32 -7.03 -9.51
N LEU A 129 2.79 -7.67 -8.46
CA LEU A 129 2.41 -7.00 -7.21
C LEU A 129 2.90 -7.80 -6.00
N LEU A 130 3.55 -7.10 -5.08
CA LEU A 130 3.82 -7.59 -3.73
C LEU A 130 2.87 -6.86 -2.77
N VAL A 131 1.93 -7.60 -2.18
CA VAL A 131 1.00 -7.07 -1.19
C VAL A 131 1.54 -7.36 0.20
N ILE A 132 1.78 -6.29 0.97
CA ILE A 132 2.38 -6.37 2.29
C ILE A 132 1.32 -5.97 3.31
N GLN A 133 1.05 -6.87 4.25
CA GLN A 133 0.11 -6.59 5.33
C GLN A 133 0.77 -5.66 6.35
N GLY A 134 0.25 -4.44 6.44
CA GLY A 134 0.63 -3.47 7.46
C GLY A 134 0.12 -3.86 8.86
N GLY A 135 0.67 -3.20 9.88
CA GLY A 135 0.15 -3.28 11.25
C GLY A 135 -1.21 -2.61 11.40
N ALA A 136 -2.03 -3.10 12.34
CA ALA A 136 -3.27 -2.42 12.70
C ALA A 136 -2.96 -1.05 13.32
N ALA A 137 -3.61 -0.01 12.83
CA ALA A 137 -3.59 1.30 13.47
C ALA A 137 -4.81 1.45 14.38
N ARG A 138 -4.65 2.17 15.50
CA ARG A 138 -5.76 2.59 16.36
C ARG A 138 -6.14 4.02 16.00
N PHE A 139 -7.45 4.28 15.95
CA PHE A 139 -8.06 5.60 15.83
C PHE A 139 -8.70 5.97 17.16
#